data_AF-A0A952PCZ8-F1
#
_entry.id   AF-A0A952PCZ8-F1
#
_cell.length_a   1.000
_cell.length_b   1.000
_cell.length_c   1.000
_cell.angle_alpha   90.00
_cell.angle_beta   90.00
_cell.angle_gamma   90.00
#
_symmetry.space_group_name_H-M   'P 1'
#
loop_
_entity.id
_entity.type
_entity.pdbx_description
1 polymer ?
#
loop_
_entity_poly.entity_id
_entity_poly.type
_entity_poly.pdbx_seq_one_letter_code
_entity_poly.pdbx_strand_id
1 'polypeptide(L)'
;MSEKSNKVSHLELIQATIIRMAASSFLIKGWSVTLVSAMFALSAVAAEEKYHFVFLAYFPSIAFWILDGYYLGQEKLFRKLYDHVRKLDDAQIDFSMDTSRLGSIQETWFDGLFSWPGLIFHMVVLLSVIVVTFWNF
;
A
#
# COMPACT_ATOMS: atom_id res chain seq x y z
N MET A 1 26.58 28.62 5.24
CA MET A 1 25.60 27.68 4.63
C MET A 1 24.27 27.92 5.33
N SER A 2 23.27 28.44 4.62
CA SER A 2 22.06 29.08 5.18
C SER A 2 21.09 28.05 5.81
N GLU A 3 20.63 28.27 7.07
CA GLU A 3 19.63 27.45 7.78
C GLU A 3 18.39 27.12 6.95
N LYS A 4 17.97 28.04 6.08
CA LYS A 4 16.86 27.88 5.14
C LYS A 4 17.04 26.68 4.20
N SER A 5 18.29 26.24 3.98
CA SER A 5 18.63 25.04 3.23
C SER A 5 18.31 23.76 4.01
N ASN A 6 18.55 23.74 5.31
CA ASN A 6 18.46 22.50 6.10
C ASN A 6 17.01 22.04 6.23
N LYS A 7 16.09 22.99 6.51
CA LYS A 7 14.65 22.70 6.55
C LYS A 7 14.14 22.17 5.22
N VAL A 8 14.52 22.82 4.12
CA VAL A 8 14.13 22.39 2.77
C VAL A 8 14.66 20.99 2.48
N SER A 9 15.93 20.71 2.74
CA SER A 9 16.50 19.38 2.56
C SER A 9 15.82 18.31 3.42
N HIS A 10 15.44 18.64 4.66
CA HIS A 10 14.70 17.71 5.50
C HIS A 10 13.29 17.42 4.95
N LEU A 11 12.57 18.45 4.49
CA LEU A 11 11.28 18.28 3.83
C LEU A 11 11.40 17.46 2.54
N GLU A 12 12.48 17.62 1.78
CA GLU A 12 12.79 16.79 0.60
C GLU A 12 13.01 15.32 0.96
N LEU A 13 13.71 15.02 2.06
CA LEU A 13 13.89 13.65 2.55
C LEU A 13 12.56 13.00 2.98
N ILE A 14 11.70 13.76 3.66
CA ILE A 14 10.35 13.30 4.04
C ILE A 14 9.53 13.05 2.75
N GLN A 15 9.55 13.99 1.80
CA GLN A 15 8.84 13.87 0.54
C GLN A 15 9.31 12.67 -0.30
N ALA A 16 10.62 12.42 -0.36
CA ALA A 16 11.18 11.25 -1.01
C ALA A 16 10.66 9.95 -0.37
N THR A 17 10.49 9.93 0.95
CA THR A 17 9.91 8.79 1.66
C THR A 17 8.42 8.61 1.33
N ILE A 18 7.64 9.69 1.27
CA ILE A 18 6.22 9.66 0.83
C ILE A 18 6.11 9.06 -0.57
N ILE A 19 6.93 9.53 -1.51
CA ILE A 19 6.96 9.03 -2.90
C ILE A 19 7.29 7.53 -2.92
N ARG A 20 8.26 7.08 -2.12
CA ARG A 20 8.61 5.66 -2.02
C ARG A 20 7.44 4.82 -1.49
N MET A 21 6.69 5.29 -0.49
CA MET A 21 5.52 4.56 0.02
C MET A 21 4.41 4.46 -1.02
N ALA A 22 4.11 5.56 -1.72
CA ALA A 22 3.14 5.56 -2.81
C ALA A 22 3.56 4.62 -3.96
N ALA A 23 4.84 4.61 -4.33
CA ALA A 23 5.38 3.72 -5.35
C ALA A 23 5.31 2.25 -4.91
N SER A 24 5.62 1.92 -3.66
CA SER A 24 5.47 0.57 -3.11
C SER A 24 4.01 0.09 -3.14
N SER A 25 3.06 0.94 -2.74
CA SER A 25 1.62 0.67 -2.86
C SER A 25 1.21 0.37 -4.30
N PHE A 26 1.67 1.19 -5.26
CA PHE A 26 1.39 0.98 -6.67
C PHE A 26 1.96 -0.34 -7.20
N LEU A 27 3.19 -0.68 -6.84
CA LEU A 27 3.82 -1.95 -7.21
C LEU A 27 3.04 -3.16 -6.68
N ILE A 28 2.58 -3.10 -5.44
CA ILE A 28 1.78 -4.19 -4.83
C ILE A 28 0.47 -4.41 -5.57
N LYS A 29 -0.21 -3.32 -5.99
CA LYS A 29 -1.41 -3.42 -6.84
C LYS A 29 -1.10 -4.10 -8.17
N GLY A 30 0.01 -3.74 -8.82
CA GLY A 30 0.47 -4.39 -10.04
C GLY A 30 0.77 -5.89 -9.87
N TRP A 31 1.48 -6.25 -8.79
CA TRP A 31 1.78 -7.65 -8.46
C TRP A 31 0.53 -8.46 -8.11
N SER A 32 -0.48 -7.82 -7.50
CA SER A 32 -1.77 -8.46 -7.22
C SER A 32 -2.46 -8.91 -8.50
N VAL A 33 -2.64 -8.01 -9.47
CA VAL A 33 -3.25 -8.36 -10.77
C VAL A 33 -2.41 -9.41 -11.50
N THR A 34 -1.09 -9.29 -11.45
CA THR A 34 -0.17 -10.21 -12.14
C THR A 34 -0.28 -11.63 -11.58
N LEU A 35 -0.19 -11.80 -10.26
CA LEU A 35 -0.27 -13.12 -9.63
C LEU A 35 -1.66 -13.74 -9.78
N VAL A 36 -2.73 -12.95 -9.59
CA VAL A 36 -4.10 -13.45 -9.78
C VAL A 36 -4.33 -13.91 -11.22
N SER A 37 -3.87 -13.12 -12.20
CA SER A 37 -3.95 -13.50 -13.62
C SER A 37 -3.14 -14.75 -13.95
N ALA A 38 -1.94 -14.90 -13.37
CA ALA A 38 -1.13 -16.10 -13.52
C ALA A 38 -1.82 -17.34 -12.92
N MET A 39 -2.51 -17.19 -11.78
CA MET A 39 -3.29 -18.26 -11.18
C MET A 39 -4.50 -18.65 -12.04
N PHE A 40 -5.19 -17.68 -12.65
CA PHE A 40 -6.28 -17.95 -13.59
C PHE A 40 -5.80 -18.69 -14.84
N ALA A 41 -4.68 -18.26 -15.42
CA ALA A 41 -4.07 -18.96 -16.55
C ALA A 41 -3.68 -20.40 -16.18
N LEU A 42 -3.10 -20.60 -14.99
CA LEU A 42 -2.74 -21.92 -14.48
C LEU A 42 -3.97 -22.81 -14.26
N SER A 43 -5.07 -22.27 -13.71
CA SER A 43 -6.31 -23.04 -13.54
C SER A 43 -6.96 -23.42 -14.86
N ALA A 44 -6.84 -22.58 -15.90
CA ALA A 44 -7.43 -22.83 -17.20
C ALA A 44 -6.73 -23.95 -17.99
N VAL A 45 -5.45 -24.20 -17.73
CA VAL A 45 -4.68 -25.28 -18.39
C VAL A 45 -4.56 -26.54 -17.54
N ALA A 46 -5.00 -26.49 -16.27
CA ALA A 46 -4.96 -27.63 -15.38
C ALA A 46 -6.07 -28.65 -15.76
N ALA A 47 -5.75 -29.94 -15.68
CA ALA A 47 -6.73 -31.01 -15.93
C ALA A 47 -7.92 -30.94 -14.96
N GLU A 48 -9.05 -31.53 -15.35
CA GLU A 48 -10.37 -31.36 -14.69
C GLU A 48 -10.39 -31.65 -13.18
N GLU A 49 -9.44 -32.40 -12.64
CA GLU A 49 -9.36 -32.70 -11.20
C GLU A 49 -8.60 -31.64 -10.38
N LYS A 50 -8.09 -30.57 -11.01
CA LYS A 50 -7.22 -29.57 -10.36
C LYS A 50 -7.79 -28.15 -10.36
N TYR A 51 -9.09 -27.96 -10.62
CA TYR A 51 -9.75 -26.65 -10.56
C TYR A 51 -9.60 -25.93 -9.21
N HIS A 52 -9.23 -26.65 -8.14
CA HIS A 52 -8.93 -26.09 -6.84
C HIS A 52 -7.75 -25.09 -6.82
N PHE A 53 -6.93 -25.00 -7.88
CA PHE A 53 -5.88 -23.99 -7.96
C PHE A 53 -6.39 -22.55 -7.96
N VAL A 54 -7.64 -22.30 -8.38
CA VAL A 54 -8.24 -20.96 -8.30
C VAL A 54 -8.32 -20.45 -6.86
N PHE A 55 -8.49 -21.35 -5.87
CA PHE A 55 -8.50 -20.97 -4.45
C PHE A 55 -7.17 -20.41 -3.98
N LEU A 56 -6.07 -20.76 -4.65
CA LEU A 56 -4.75 -20.21 -4.35
C LEU A 56 -4.68 -18.71 -4.69
N ALA A 57 -5.52 -18.19 -5.58
CA ALA A 57 -5.55 -16.76 -5.94
C ALA A 57 -6.11 -15.86 -4.82
N TYR A 58 -6.88 -16.41 -3.86
CA TYR A 58 -7.32 -15.64 -2.69
C TYR A 58 -6.15 -15.23 -1.80
N PHE A 59 -5.13 -16.08 -1.67
CA PHE A 59 -3.97 -15.83 -0.82
C PHE A 59 -3.22 -14.54 -1.22
N PRO A 60 -2.70 -14.37 -2.45
CA PRO A 60 -2.04 -13.14 -2.85
C PRO A 60 -3.00 -11.95 -2.87
N SER A 61 -4.29 -12.15 -3.21
CA SER A 61 -5.29 -11.06 -3.20
C SER A 61 -5.43 -10.43 -1.81
N ILE A 62 -5.60 -11.25 -0.77
CA ILE A 62 -5.76 -10.78 0.61
C ILE A 62 -4.43 -10.26 1.17
N ALA A 63 -3.33 -10.98 0.95
CA ALA A 63 -2.02 -10.59 1.44
C ALA A 63 -1.57 -9.24 0.90
N PHE A 64 -1.76 -9.00 -0.41
CA PHE A 64 -1.42 -7.73 -1.03
C PHE A 64 -2.37 -6.61 -0.67
N TRP A 65 -3.64 -6.88 -0.38
CA TRP A 65 -4.53 -5.86 0.15
C TRP A 65 -4.07 -5.38 1.53
N ILE A 66 -3.72 -6.31 2.43
CA ILE A 66 -3.16 -5.99 3.75
C ILE A 66 -1.89 -5.13 3.63
N LEU A 67 -0.98 -5.54 2.75
CA LEU A 67 0.29 -4.88 2.55
C LEU A 67 0.14 -3.50 1.88
N ASP A 68 -0.76 -3.37 0.90
CA ASP A 68 -1.10 -2.09 0.29
C ASP A 68 -1.63 -1.10 1.33
N GLY A 69 -2.53 -1.56 2.21
CA GLY A 69 -2.98 -0.77 3.35
C GLY A 69 -1.83 -0.30 4.23
N TYR A 70 -0.82 -1.12 4.46
CA TYR A 70 0.34 -0.78 5.30
C TYR A 70 1.15 0.37 4.69
N TYR A 71 1.44 0.31 3.39
CA TYR A 71 2.16 1.39 2.71
C TYR A 71 1.35 2.69 2.66
N LEU A 72 0.03 2.62 2.48
CA LEU A 72 -0.84 3.80 2.57
C LEU A 72 -0.89 4.38 3.99
N GLY A 73 -0.88 3.54 5.03
CA GLY A 73 -0.79 3.98 6.43
C GLY A 73 0.51 4.71 6.72
N GLN A 74 1.64 4.13 6.31
CA GLN A 74 2.96 4.76 6.42
C GLN A 74 3.01 6.09 5.66
N GLU A 75 2.48 6.14 4.43
CA GLU A 75 2.38 7.38 3.65
C GLU A 75 1.64 8.48 4.41
N LYS A 76 0.50 8.16 5.05
CA LYS A 76 -0.26 9.12 5.88
C LYS A 76 0.55 9.63 7.06
N LEU A 77 1.31 8.77 7.75
CA LEU A 77 2.18 9.18 8.86
C LEU A 77 3.28 10.14 8.38
N PHE A 78 3.93 9.84 7.24
CA PHE A 78 4.94 10.73 6.68
C PHE A 78 4.35 12.04 6.15
N ARG A 79 3.11 12.04 5.63
CA ARG A 79 2.39 13.28 5.29
C ARG A 79 2.13 14.13 6.54
N LYS A 80 1.73 13.51 7.66
CA LYS A 80 1.61 14.22 8.95
C LYS A 80 2.96 14.79 9.41
N LEU A 81 4.05 14.05 9.24
CA LEU A 81 5.41 14.52 9.56
C LEU A 81 5.81 15.72 8.71
N TYR A 82 5.57 15.64 7.41
CA TYR A 82 5.80 16.76 6.49
C TYR A 82 5.01 18.01 6.90
N ASP A 83 3.71 17.83 7.20
CA ASP A 83 2.83 18.92 7.65
C ASP A 83 3.23 19.51 9.00
N HIS A 84 3.80 18.70 9.89
CA HIS A 84 4.32 19.15 11.18
C HIS A 84 5.60 19.98 10.98
N VAL A 85 6.61 19.41 10.33
CA VAL A 85 7.93 20.04 10.12
C VAL A 85 7.82 21.33 9.32
N ARG A 86 6.96 21.41 8.30
CA ARG A 86 6.85 22.64 7.49
C ARG A 86 6.37 23.85 8.31
N LYS A 87 5.61 23.61 9.39
CA LYS A 87 5.04 24.66 10.26
C LYS A 87 5.96 25.05 11.42
N LEU A 88 6.98 24.25 11.74
CA LEU A 88 7.95 24.58 12.78
C LEU A 88 8.88 25.71 12.36
N ASP A 89 9.34 26.51 13.33
CA ASP A 89 10.44 27.44 13.12
C ASP A 89 11.76 26.67 12.98
N ASP A 90 12.69 27.19 12.19
CA ASP A 90 13.95 26.50 11.84
C ASP A 90 14.75 26.06 13.08
N ALA A 91 14.72 26.85 14.16
CA ALA A 91 15.41 26.57 15.42
C ALA A 91 14.82 25.38 16.22
N GLN A 92 13.59 24.94 15.90
CA GLN A 92 12.89 23.86 16.61
C GLN A 92 12.95 22.52 15.87
N ILE A 93 13.55 22.48 14.68
CA ILE A 93 13.61 21.27 13.86
C ILE A 93 14.67 20.32 14.43
N ASP A 94 14.22 19.14 14.87
CA ASP A 94 15.08 18.07 15.40
C ASP A 94 15.60 17.12 14.30
N PHE A 95 15.21 17.35 13.04
CA PHE A 95 15.55 16.55 11.86
C PHE A 95 15.19 15.06 11.97
N SER A 96 14.31 14.71 12.90
CA SER A 96 13.89 13.33 13.13
C SER A 96 12.98 12.83 12.01
N MET A 97 13.17 11.58 11.60
CA MET A 97 12.27 10.86 10.70
C MET A 97 11.26 9.98 11.46
N ASP A 98 11.20 10.13 12.79
CA ASP A 98 10.28 9.38 13.64
C ASP A 98 8.86 9.94 13.56
N THR A 99 7.92 9.10 13.15
CA THR A 99 6.49 9.44 13.05
C THR A 99 5.69 9.03 14.28
N SER A 100 6.29 8.36 15.27
CA SER A 100 5.60 7.80 16.45
C SER A 100 4.81 8.85 17.24
N ARG A 101 5.30 10.11 17.26
CA ARG A 101 4.68 11.25 17.93
C ARG A 101 3.44 11.80 17.21
N LEU A 102 3.21 11.40 15.95
CA LEU A 102 2.18 11.95 15.07
C LEU A 102 1.01 10.98 14.84
N GLY A 103 1.12 9.78 15.38
CA GLY A 103 0.11 8.73 15.32
C GLY A 103 0.75 7.35 15.29
N SER A 104 -0.09 6.34 15.42
CA SER A 104 0.32 4.94 15.36
C SER A 104 0.15 4.39 13.93
N ILE A 105 1.01 3.44 13.57
CA ILE A 105 0.84 2.70 12.31
C ILE A 105 -0.44 1.87 12.37
N GLN A 106 -0.84 1.38 13.54
CA GLN A 106 -2.05 0.59 13.71
C GLN A 106 -3.29 1.38 13.24
N GLU A 107 -3.47 2.62 13.72
CA GLU A 107 -4.59 3.48 13.32
C GLU A 107 -4.58 3.80 11.82
N THR A 108 -3.44 4.30 11.33
CA THR A 108 -3.33 4.76 9.93
C THR A 108 -3.36 3.61 8.93
N TRP A 109 -2.93 2.41 9.34
CA TRP A 109 -3.01 1.18 8.56
C TRP A 109 -4.45 0.76 8.34
N PHE A 110 -5.30 0.75 9.39
CA PHE A 110 -6.73 0.46 9.22
C PHE A 110 -7.40 1.45 8.27
N ASP A 111 -7.10 2.75 8.41
CA ASP A 111 -7.60 3.76 7.46
C ASP A 111 -7.07 3.54 6.03
N GLY A 112 -5.86 2.98 5.89
CA GLY A 112 -5.25 2.64 4.60
C GLY A 112 -5.95 1.46 3.94
N LEU A 113 -6.17 0.40 4.72
CA LEU A 113 -6.83 -0.84 4.32
C LEU A 113 -8.25 -0.59 3.80
N PHE A 114 -8.99 0.30 4.46
CA PHE A 114 -10.36 0.68 4.11
C PHE A 114 -10.46 2.00 3.33
N SER A 115 -9.38 2.46 2.70
CA SER A 115 -9.41 3.66 1.87
C SER A 115 -10.30 3.45 0.63
N TRP A 116 -11.18 4.41 0.32
CA TRP A 116 -12.17 4.29 -0.76
C TRP A 116 -11.58 3.82 -2.12
N PRO A 117 -10.47 4.39 -2.63
CA PRO A 117 -9.89 3.94 -3.89
C PRO A 117 -9.22 2.56 -3.77
N GLY A 118 -8.59 2.25 -2.64
CA GLY A 118 -7.95 0.96 -2.39
C GLY A 118 -8.98 -0.17 -2.28
N LEU A 119 -10.10 0.10 -1.60
CA LEU A 119 -11.23 -0.82 -1.49
C LEU A 119 -11.79 -1.21 -2.84
N ILE A 120 -12.08 -0.23 -3.71
CA ILE A 120 -12.62 -0.52 -5.04
C ILE A 120 -11.67 -1.44 -5.80
N PHE A 121 -10.36 -1.15 -5.78
CA PHE A 121 -9.37 -1.96 -6.47
C PHE A 121 -9.34 -3.41 -5.97
N HIS A 122 -9.16 -3.62 -4.66
CA HIS A 122 -9.04 -4.98 -4.11
C HIS A 122 -10.37 -5.74 -4.15
N MET A 123 -11.50 -5.06 -4.04
CA MET A 123 -12.82 -5.67 -4.22
C MET A 123 -13.04 -6.14 -5.66
N VAL A 124 -12.59 -5.39 -6.67
CA VAL A 124 -12.65 -5.84 -8.07
C VAL A 124 -11.78 -7.07 -8.29
N VAL A 125 -10.57 -7.10 -7.73
CA VAL A 125 -9.68 -8.27 -7.81
C VAL A 125 -10.32 -9.48 -7.12
N LEU A 126 -10.82 -9.35 -5.89
CA LEU A 126 -11.47 -10.44 -5.17
C LEU A 126 -12.74 -10.91 -5.87
N LEU A 127 -13.56 -9.99 -6.37
CA LEU A 127 -14.76 -10.33 -7.14
C LEU A 127 -14.40 -11.13 -8.40
N SER A 128 -13.29 -10.79 -9.08
CA SER A 128 -12.84 -11.57 -10.23
C SER A 128 -12.48 -13.01 -9.85
N VAL A 129 -11.82 -13.22 -8.70
CA VAL A 129 -11.50 -14.57 -8.19
C VAL A 129 -12.78 -15.33 -7.86
N ILE A 130 -13.76 -14.68 -7.22
CA ILE A 130 -15.06 -15.25 -6.89
C ILE A 130 -15.80 -15.69 -8.16
N VAL A 131 -15.92 -14.79 -9.15
CA VAL A 131 -16.60 -15.09 -10.42
C VAL A 131 -15.96 -16.29 -11.11
N VAL A 132 -14.63 -16.33 -11.23
CA VAL A 132 -13.93 -17.47 -11.85
C VAL A 132 -14.12 -18.75 -11.04
N THR A 133 -14.13 -18.66 -9.70
CA THR A 133 -14.35 -19.83 -8.85
C THR A 133 -15.73 -20.44 -9.09
N PHE A 134 -16.80 -19.64 -9.15
CA PHE A 134 -18.17 -20.15 -9.31
C PHE A 134 -18.61 -20.36 -10.76
N TRP A 135 -17.88 -19.82 -11.74
CA TRP A 135 -18.15 -20.06 -13.16
C TRP A 135 -17.69 -21.45 -13.63
N ASN A 136 -16.65 -22.01 -13.00
CA ASN A 136 -16.08 -23.31 -13.33
C ASN A 136 -16.70 -24.49 -12.54
N PHE A 137 -17.69 -24.23 -11.68
CA PHE A 137 -18.53 -25.23 -11.00
C PHE A 137 -19.95 -25.17 -11.56
#